data_AF-M7TSC6-F1
#
_entry.id   AF-M7TSC6-F1
#
_cell.length_a   1.000
_cell.length_b   1.000
_cell.length_c   1.000
_cell.angle_alpha   90.00
_cell.angle_beta   90.00
_cell.angle_gamma   90.00
#
_symmetry.space_group_name_H-M   'P 1'
#
loop_
_entity.id
_entity.type
_entity.pdbx_description
1 polymer ?
#
loop_
_entity_poly.entity_id
_entity_poly.type
_entity_poly.pdbx_seq_one_letter_code
_entity_poly.pdbx_strand_id
1 'polypeptide(L)'
;MSGILLIPESSGANKPVRRRLTRRASVRPATLFIPRHPDESPEHHFPLQTVFTRTEQPRFVNRYDSREILVVVDGSCLNNGRKDVPAQGGCSFKYKGAGASSGGGSTNSSSSSRSTSALLAFNGGHHDAHGTVGFRLEDRGPGGEAFDPTSNRAKLRAVIAALEFRAGHGEGWRRIVIATDLEYVVLGATEWLPRWVRRRWKTAARQSRKAVANRDLWEELNGIIENLRAGGTEVSFWLISSGSAAKLGSNLIQETKHAAREAAALHGDSVAVEFTRLCGIMV
;
A
#
# COMPACT_ATOMS: atom_id res chain seq x y z
N MET A 1 8.55 -15.50 30.93
CA MET A 1 8.57 -16.43 29.78
C MET A 1 7.14 -16.61 29.32
N SER A 2 6.72 -15.85 28.31
CA SER A 2 5.43 -16.02 27.63
C SER A 2 5.75 -15.89 26.15
N GLY A 3 6.09 -17.03 25.55
CA GLY A 3 6.41 -17.13 24.14
C GLY A 3 5.17 -16.85 23.32
N ILE A 4 5.36 -16.10 22.23
CA ILE A 4 4.36 -15.94 21.19
C ILE A 4 4.04 -17.34 20.68
N LEU A 5 2.77 -17.73 20.81
CA LEU A 5 2.23 -18.88 20.11
C LEU A 5 2.18 -18.51 18.62
N LEU A 6 3.21 -18.90 17.86
CA LEU A 6 3.00 -19.21 16.46
C LEU A 6 1.87 -20.23 16.46
N ILE A 7 0.75 -19.93 15.81
CA ILE A 7 -0.18 -20.99 15.45
C ILE A 7 0.68 -22.04 14.74
N PRO A 8 0.71 -23.31 15.20
CA PRO A 8 1.41 -24.36 14.50
C PRO A 8 1.03 -24.28 13.04
N GLU A 9 1.97 -24.54 12.12
CA GLU A 9 1.63 -24.74 10.72
C GLU A 9 0.38 -25.62 10.69
N SER A 10 -0.78 -25.04 10.34
CA SER A 10 -1.94 -25.85 10.08
C SER A 10 -1.50 -26.73 8.93
N SER A 11 -1.25 -27.99 9.23
CA SER A 11 -0.91 -29.03 8.28
C SER A 11 -2.13 -29.16 7.36
N GLY A 12 -2.16 -28.31 6.34
CA GLY A 12 -3.37 -27.91 5.65
C GLY A 12 -3.03 -26.73 4.77
N ALA A 13 -2.58 -27.03 3.56
CA ALA A 13 -2.21 -26.08 2.53
C ALA A 13 -3.22 -24.93 2.38
N ASN A 14 -2.88 -23.76 2.93
CA ASN A 14 -3.51 -22.51 2.54
C ASN A 14 -2.41 -21.50 2.17
N LYS A 15 -1.49 -21.94 1.28
CA LYS A 15 -0.75 -20.99 0.44
C LYS A 15 -1.82 -20.14 -0.26
N PRO A 16 -1.72 -18.80 -0.33
CA PRO A 16 -2.57 -18.05 -1.24
C PRO A 16 -2.31 -18.61 -2.63
N VAL A 17 -3.23 -19.47 -3.09
CA VAL A 17 -3.17 -20.00 -4.44
C VAL A 17 -3.32 -18.78 -5.31
N ARG A 18 -2.22 -18.35 -5.95
CA ARG A 18 -2.26 -17.34 -7.00
C ARG A 18 -3.14 -17.88 -8.11
N ARG A 19 -4.45 -17.64 -7.97
CA ARG A 19 -5.44 -18.06 -8.94
C ARG A 19 -5.28 -17.11 -10.11
N ARG A 20 -4.57 -17.59 -11.13
CA ARG A 20 -4.49 -16.90 -12.41
C ARG A 20 -5.91 -16.53 -12.85
N LEU A 21 -6.17 -15.23 -13.02
CA LEU A 21 -7.50 -14.77 -13.34
C LEU A 21 -7.86 -15.19 -14.77
N THR A 22 -8.95 -15.94 -14.88
CA THR A 22 -9.50 -16.40 -16.16
C THR A 22 -10.74 -15.59 -16.53
N ARG A 23 -11.19 -15.67 -17.78
CA ARG A 23 -12.43 -15.00 -18.24
C ARG A 23 -13.67 -15.36 -17.40
N ARG A 24 -13.67 -16.52 -16.75
CA ARG A 24 -14.77 -16.98 -15.90
C ARG A 24 -14.64 -16.53 -14.44
N ALA A 25 -13.50 -15.95 -14.05
CA ALA A 25 -13.34 -15.41 -12.72
C ALA A 25 -14.35 -14.26 -12.50
N SER A 26 -15.11 -14.35 -11.41
CA SER A 26 -15.85 -13.19 -10.93
C SER A 26 -14.83 -12.23 -10.33
N VAL A 27 -14.76 -11.04 -10.90
CA VAL A 27 -13.93 -9.94 -10.39
C VAL A 27 -14.88 -8.93 -9.80
N ARG A 28 -14.78 -8.70 -8.49
CA ARG A 28 -15.47 -7.59 -7.86
C ARG A 28 -14.47 -6.43 -7.75
N PRO A 29 -14.56 -5.42 -8.63
CA PRO A 29 -13.61 -4.32 -8.59
C PRO A 29 -13.73 -3.56 -7.26
N ALA A 30 -12.65 -2.88 -6.91
CA ALA A 30 -12.68 -1.86 -5.88
C ALA A 30 -13.65 -0.73 -6.29
N THR A 31 -14.13 0.02 -5.32
CA THR A 31 -15.04 1.15 -5.56
C THR A 31 -14.28 2.46 -5.72
N LEU A 32 -14.88 3.42 -6.43
CA LEU A 32 -14.36 4.79 -6.44
C LEU A 32 -14.82 5.51 -5.16
N PHE A 33 -13.90 6.13 -4.45
CA PHE A 33 -14.21 7.05 -3.37
C PHE A 33 -14.38 8.46 -3.94
N ILE A 34 -15.48 9.12 -3.57
CA ILE A 34 -15.76 10.49 -3.94
C ILE A 34 -15.84 11.28 -2.64
N PRO A 35 -14.94 12.25 -2.40
CA PRO A 35 -15.02 13.08 -1.21
C PRO A 35 -16.29 13.93 -1.26
N ARG A 36 -16.83 14.28 -0.08
CA ARG A 36 -18.00 15.17 0.01
C ARG A 36 -17.75 16.53 -0.62
N HIS A 37 -16.52 17.01 -0.52
CA HIS A 37 -16.06 18.26 -1.13
C HIS A 37 -14.87 17.95 -2.05
N PRO A 38 -14.93 18.29 -3.35
CA PRO A 38 -13.93 17.89 -4.34
C PRO A 38 -12.54 18.51 -4.09
N ASP A 39 -12.49 19.67 -3.45
CA ASP A 39 -11.26 20.41 -3.15
C ASP A 39 -10.70 20.16 -1.74
N GLU A 40 -11.38 19.33 -0.94
CA GLU A 40 -10.93 18.99 0.42
C GLU A 40 -9.70 18.08 0.35
N SER A 41 -8.66 18.44 1.11
CA SER A 41 -7.45 17.62 1.17
C SER A 41 -7.69 16.32 1.96
N PRO A 42 -6.88 15.27 1.73
CA PRO A 42 -7.04 14.01 2.43
C PRO A 42 -7.04 14.11 3.96
N GLU A 43 -6.17 14.94 4.56
CA GLU A 43 -6.12 15.15 6.01
C GLU A 43 -7.31 15.92 6.58
N HIS A 44 -7.98 16.74 5.78
CA HIS A 44 -9.21 17.42 6.22
C HIS A 44 -10.41 16.47 6.20
N HIS A 45 -10.49 15.61 5.17
CA HIS A 45 -11.56 14.61 5.06
C HIS A 45 -11.36 13.45 6.05
N PHE A 46 -10.11 13.03 6.23
CA PHE A 46 -9.68 11.97 7.14
C PHE A 46 -8.70 12.54 8.19
N PRO A 47 -9.19 13.34 9.14
CA PRO A 47 -8.33 13.88 10.18
C PRO A 47 -7.75 12.75 11.03
N LEU A 48 -6.56 13.02 11.56
CA LEU A 48 -5.85 12.09 12.43
C LEU A 48 -6.61 11.96 13.76
N GLN A 49 -7.06 10.75 14.07
CA GLN A 49 -7.88 10.45 15.25
C GLN A 49 -7.50 9.09 15.84
N THR A 50 -7.55 8.96 17.16
CA THR A 50 -7.45 7.66 17.84
C THR A 50 -8.85 7.14 18.14
N VAL A 51 -9.19 5.99 17.57
CA VAL A 51 -10.44 5.28 17.90
C VAL A 51 -10.08 4.18 18.89
N PHE A 52 -10.05 4.51 20.18
CA PHE A 52 -9.57 3.63 21.25
C PHE A 52 -10.27 2.28 21.34
N THR A 53 -11.50 2.16 20.83
CA THR A 53 -12.23 0.88 20.74
C THR A 53 -11.67 -0.07 19.68
N ARG A 54 -10.81 0.42 18.78
CA ARG A 54 -10.22 -0.32 17.65
C ARG A 54 -8.70 -0.40 17.73
N THR A 55 -8.05 0.70 18.11
CA THR A 55 -6.60 0.84 18.05
C THR A 55 -6.09 1.91 19.00
N GLU A 56 -4.93 1.65 19.61
CA GLU A 56 -4.22 2.61 20.47
C GLU A 56 -3.45 3.65 19.66
N GLN A 57 -3.26 3.41 18.36
CA GLN A 57 -2.51 4.29 17.48
C GLN A 57 -3.45 5.18 16.67
N PRO A 58 -3.11 6.46 16.47
CA PRO A 58 -3.97 7.35 15.70
C PRO A 58 -3.99 6.95 14.21
N ARG A 59 -5.18 6.96 13.59
CA ARG A 59 -5.42 6.67 12.17
C ARG A 59 -6.03 7.87 11.47
N PHE A 60 -5.93 7.93 10.15
CA PHE A 60 -6.66 8.91 9.34
C PHE A 60 -8.10 8.41 9.17
N VAL A 61 -9.00 8.87 10.03
CA VAL A 61 -10.38 8.35 10.12
C VAL A 61 -11.33 9.30 9.43
N ASN A 62 -12.22 8.77 8.59
CA ASN A 62 -13.20 9.58 7.88
C ASN A 62 -14.09 10.32 8.90
N ARG A 63 -14.12 11.65 8.82
CA ARG A 63 -14.92 12.48 9.74
C ARG A 63 -16.43 12.28 9.57
N TYR A 64 -16.87 11.68 8.47
CA TYR A 64 -18.28 11.41 8.16
C TYR A 64 -18.69 9.94 8.39
N ASP A 65 -17.74 9.02 8.51
CA ASP A 65 -17.98 7.61 8.85
C ASP A 65 -16.77 7.05 9.61
N SER A 66 -16.89 6.93 10.94
CA SER A 66 -15.80 6.46 11.80
C SER A 66 -15.42 5.00 11.58
N ARG A 67 -16.00 4.29 10.61
CA ARG A 67 -15.62 2.92 10.21
C ARG A 67 -14.73 2.90 8.97
N GLU A 68 -14.36 4.06 8.43
CA GLU A 68 -13.50 4.18 7.26
C GLU A 68 -12.16 4.83 7.60
N ILE A 69 -11.08 4.30 7.03
CA ILE A 69 -9.74 4.86 7.16
C ILE A 69 -9.12 5.19 5.80
N LEU A 70 -8.20 6.15 5.83
CA LEU A 70 -7.38 6.54 4.69
C LEU A 70 -5.97 5.94 4.81
N VAL A 71 -5.48 5.45 3.67
CA VAL A 71 -4.05 5.20 3.44
C VAL A 71 -3.64 5.96 2.18
N VAL A 72 -2.63 6.81 2.32
CA VAL A 72 -2.05 7.54 1.18
C VAL A 72 -0.89 6.71 0.64
N VAL A 73 -0.84 6.51 -0.68
CA VAL A 73 0.23 5.73 -1.32
C VAL A 73 0.90 6.53 -2.43
N ASP A 74 2.20 6.34 -2.59
CA ASP A 74 2.92 6.87 -3.72
C ASP A 74 4.04 5.94 -4.22
N GLY A 75 4.57 6.26 -5.39
CA GLY A 75 5.58 5.49 -6.08
C GLY A 75 6.37 6.38 -7.02
N SER A 76 7.68 6.31 -6.90
CA SER A 76 8.64 7.08 -7.69
C SER A 76 9.47 6.14 -8.55
N CYS A 77 9.91 6.61 -9.70
CA CYS A 77 10.89 5.91 -10.50
C CYS A 77 11.92 6.94 -11.01
N LEU A 78 13.14 6.83 -10.51
CA LEU A 78 14.28 7.58 -11.02
C LEU A 78 14.64 7.03 -12.40
N ASN A 79 15.00 7.92 -13.33
CA ASN A 79 15.33 7.56 -14.72
C ASN A 79 14.21 6.80 -15.47
N ASN A 80 12.95 6.99 -15.07
CA ASN A 80 11.81 6.34 -15.73
C ASN A 80 11.80 6.61 -17.25
N GLY A 81 11.84 5.54 -18.04
CA GLY A 81 11.81 5.60 -19.51
C GLY A 81 13.14 6.00 -20.17
N ARG A 82 14.21 6.23 -19.39
CA ARG A 82 15.55 6.44 -19.93
C ARG A 82 16.17 5.10 -20.36
N LYS A 83 17.03 5.14 -21.38
CA LYS A 83 17.70 3.95 -21.95
C LYS A 83 19.16 3.83 -21.55
N ASP A 84 19.74 4.94 -21.13
CA ASP A 84 21.17 5.16 -20.87
C ASP A 84 21.55 5.00 -19.40
N VAL A 85 20.59 5.12 -18.49
CA VAL A 85 20.80 4.99 -17.05
C VAL A 85 19.77 4.04 -16.45
N PRO A 86 20.16 3.11 -15.56
CA PRO A 86 19.22 2.20 -14.90
C PRO A 86 18.09 2.95 -14.18
N ALA A 87 16.86 2.47 -14.39
CA ALA A 87 15.70 2.94 -13.65
C ALA A 87 15.71 2.37 -12.23
N GLN A 88 15.27 3.17 -11.25
CA GLN A 88 15.21 2.76 -9.85
C GLN A 88 13.85 3.15 -9.28
N GLY A 89 13.10 2.17 -8.81
CA GLY A 89 11.76 2.36 -8.28
C GLY A 89 11.75 2.41 -6.76
N GLY A 90 10.92 3.29 -6.20
CA GLY A 90 10.64 3.35 -4.77
C GLY A 90 9.15 3.48 -4.54
N CYS A 91 8.69 2.82 -3.48
CA CYS A 91 7.29 2.71 -3.09
C CYS A 91 7.14 3.30 -1.69
N SER A 92 5.99 3.90 -1.41
CA SER A 92 5.68 4.34 -0.06
C SER A 92 4.19 4.35 0.24
N PHE A 93 3.88 4.29 1.52
CA PHE A 93 2.54 4.54 2.02
C PHE A 93 2.55 5.16 3.41
N LYS A 94 1.49 5.89 3.73
CA LYS A 94 1.25 6.50 5.04
C LYS A 94 -0.12 6.06 5.56
N TYR A 95 -0.12 5.41 6.73
CA TYR A 95 -1.31 4.71 7.26
C TYR A 95 -1.71 5.16 8.67
N LYS A 96 -0.84 5.92 9.35
CA LYS A 96 -1.09 6.45 10.69
C LYS A 96 -0.36 7.79 10.87
N GLY A 97 -0.55 8.41 12.03
CA GLY A 97 0.25 9.55 12.48
C GLY A 97 1.13 9.19 13.67
N ALA A 98 1.86 10.18 14.19
CA ALA A 98 2.54 10.02 15.48
C ALA A 98 1.51 9.98 16.60
N GLY A 99 1.65 9.01 17.51
CA GLY A 99 0.94 9.06 18.78
C GLY A 99 1.41 10.27 19.58
N ALA A 100 0.54 10.85 20.39
CA ALA A 100 0.98 11.81 21.40
C ALA A 100 1.98 11.08 22.32
N SER A 101 3.26 11.42 22.24
CA SER A 101 4.17 11.11 23.32
C SER A 101 3.63 11.86 24.55
N SER A 102 3.25 11.12 25.59
CA SER A 102 3.07 11.70 26.92
C SER A 102 4.33 12.53 27.23
N GLY A 103 4.13 13.83 27.46
CA GLY A 103 5.20 14.83 27.44
C GLY A 103 6.34 14.61 28.44
N GLY A 104 7.51 15.15 28.06
CA GLY A 104 8.52 15.79 28.92
C GLY A 104 8.91 15.14 30.24
N GLY A 105 10.07 14.48 30.25
CA GLY A 105 10.83 14.17 31.46
C GLY A 105 12.29 13.88 31.13
N SER A 106 13.14 14.91 31.15
CA SER A 106 14.60 14.73 31.16
C SER A 106 14.99 14.05 32.47
N THR A 107 15.39 12.77 32.43
CA THR A 107 16.17 12.14 33.49
C THR A 107 17.18 11.18 32.87
N ASN A 108 18.47 11.44 33.11
CA ASN A 108 19.54 10.49 32.85
C ASN A 108 19.40 9.34 33.85
N SER A 109 18.97 8.16 33.40
CA SER A 109 19.18 6.93 34.14
C SER A 109 19.35 5.75 33.17
N SER A 110 20.54 5.16 33.21
CA SER A 110 20.85 3.88 32.60
C SER A 110 20.04 2.80 33.31
N SER A 111 18.86 2.47 32.77
CA SER A 111 18.15 1.26 33.13
C SER A 111 17.51 0.64 31.90
N SER A 112 17.88 -0.61 31.69
CA SER A 112 17.50 -1.51 30.61
C SER A 112 16.02 -1.90 30.72
N SER A 113 15.13 -1.08 30.17
CA SER A 113 13.76 -1.49 29.87
C SER A 113 13.65 -1.79 28.37
N ARG A 114 13.36 -3.06 28.05
CA ARG A 114 13.15 -3.54 26.68
C ARG A 114 11.86 -2.93 26.14
N SER A 115 12.00 -1.82 25.42
CA SER A 115 10.93 -1.21 24.65
C SER A 115 10.39 -2.20 23.62
N THR A 116 9.08 -2.44 23.66
CA THR A 116 8.30 -3.23 22.69
C THR A 116 8.30 -2.64 21.27
N SER A 117 8.97 -1.49 21.06
CA SER A 117 9.27 -0.93 19.75
C SER A 117 10.31 -1.73 18.93
N ALA A 118 10.91 -2.79 19.50
CA ALA A 118 11.97 -3.57 18.87
C ALA A 118 11.52 -4.82 18.08
N LEU A 119 10.22 -5.12 17.98
CA LEU A 119 9.73 -6.36 17.31
C LEU A 119 9.22 -6.17 15.87
N LEU A 120 9.28 -4.95 15.33
CA LEU A 120 8.96 -4.64 13.93
C LEU A 120 10.06 -3.77 13.27
N ALA A 121 11.30 -3.93 13.72
CA ALA A 121 12.45 -3.36 13.03
C ALA A 121 12.67 -4.13 11.72
N PHE A 122 12.01 -3.69 10.66
CA PHE A 122 12.42 -4.05 9.29
C PHE A 122 13.86 -3.59 9.12
N ASN A 123 14.78 -4.50 8.83
CA ASN A 123 16.15 -4.12 8.49
C ASN A 123 16.14 -3.41 7.12
N GLY A 124 16.04 -2.08 7.14
CA GLY A 124 16.28 -1.21 6.00
C GLY A 124 15.08 -0.43 5.45
N GLY A 125 13.87 -0.58 5.99
CA GLY A 125 12.74 0.32 5.70
C GLY A 125 12.76 1.54 6.63
N HIS A 126 12.62 2.75 6.11
CA HIS A 126 12.48 3.94 6.95
C HIS A 126 11.08 3.95 7.57
N HIS A 127 10.96 3.50 8.82
CA HIS A 127 9.76 3.66 9.65
C HIS A 127 9.93 4.91 10.49
N ASP A 128 9.21 5.98 10.15
CA ASP A 128 9.10 7.09 11.07
C ASP A 128 8.04 6.78 12.14
N ALA A 129 8.18 7.38 13.33
CA ALA A 129 7.16 7.32 14.37
C ALA A 129 5.79 7.84 13.87
N HIS A 130 5.80 8.57 12.75
CA HIS A 130 4.68 9.23 12.12
C HIS A 130 3.90 8.35 11.12
N GLY A 131 4.23 7.06 10.96
CA GLY A 131 3.42 6.13 10.18
C GLY A 131 3.68 6.08 8.68
N THR A 132 4.80 6.64 8.22
CA THR A 132 5.26 6.53 6.84
C THR A 132 6.13 5.29 6.67
N VAL A 133 5.92 4.54 5.59
CA VAL A 133 6.74 3.39 5.20
C VAL A 133 7.25 3.65 3.79
N GLY A 134 8.56 3.56 3.60
CA GLY A 134 9.22 3.63 2.29
C GLY A 134 10.07 2.39 2.05
N PHE A 135 9.99 1.83 0.83
CA PHE A 135 10.76 0.65 0.44
C PHE A 135 11.05 0.65 -1.07
N ARG A 136 12.16 0.04 -1.47
CA ARG A 136 12.54 -0.06 -2.89
C ARG A 136 11.60 -1.01 -3.63
N LEU A 137 11.27 -0.70 -4.88
CA LEU A 137 10.56 -1.60 -5.77
C LEU A 137 11.43 -2.82 -6.10
N GLU A 138 10.88 -4.02 -5.97
CA GLU A 138 11.58 -5.25 -6.29
C GLU A 138 11.91 -5.38 -7.79
N ASP A 139 13.08 -5.93 -8.10
CA ASP A 139 13.51 -6.18 -9.49
C ASP A 139 12.78 -7.38 -10.11
N ARG A 140 12.30 -8.30 -9.28
CA ARG A 140 11.52 -9.47 -9.67
C ARG A 140 10.13 -9.38 -9.08
N GLY A 141 9.14 -9.36 -9.95
CA GLY A 141 7.75 -9.32 -9.55
C GLY A 141 7.32 -10.58 -8.79
N PRO A 142 6.06 -10.60 -8.32
CA PRO A 142 5.53 -11.71 -7.56
C PRO A 142 5.79 -13.06 -8.23
N GLY A 143 5.64 -13.15 -9.56
CA GLY A 143 5.86 -14.38 -10.35
C GLY A 143 7.33 -14.80 -10.56
N GLY A 144 8.31 -14.11 -9.98
CA GLY A 144 9.75 -14.36 -10.15
C GLY A 144 10.34 -13.81 -11.46
N GLU A 145 9.50 -13.28 -12.34
CA GLU A 145 9.90 -12.60 -13.59
C GLU A 145 10.53 -11.24 -13.28
N ALA A 146 11.61 -10.89 -13.99
CA ALA A 146 12.27 -9.60 -13.85
C ALA A 146 11.50 -8.50 -14.62
N PHE A 147 11.39 -7.32 -14.03
CA PHE A 147 10.72 -6.17 -14.63
C PHE A 147 11.53 -4.89 -14.45
N ASP A 148 11.57 -4.06 -15.48
CA ASP A 148 12.13 -2.72 -15.35
C ASP A 148 11.27 -1.86 -14.42
N PRO A 149 11.88 -1.12 -13.48
CA PRO A 149 11.16 -0.18 -12.64
C PRO A 149 10.46 0.90 -13.47
N THR A 150 9.18 1.13 -13.18
CA THR A 150 8.40 2.24 -13.75
C THR A 150 7.57 2.89 -12.66
N SER A 151 7.19 4.16 -12.84
CA SER A 151 6.31 4.84 -11.86
C SER A 151 4.98 4.10 -11.66
N ASN A 152 4.43 3.51 -12.73
CA ASN A 152 3.18 2.74 -12.66
C ASN A 152 3.36 1.48 -11.80
N ARG A 153 4.47 0.75 -12.01
CA ARG A 153 4.77 -0.46 -11.24
C ARG A 153 5.01 -0.14 -9.77
N ALA A 154 5.78 0.91 -9.49
CA ALA A 154 6.05 1.38 -8.13
C ALA A 154 4.77 1.74 -7.37
N LYS A 155 3.85 2.50 -7.98
CA LYS A 155 2.59 2.85 -7.31
C LYS A 155 1.68 1.66 -7.10
N LEU A 156 1.56 0.75 -8.07
CA LEU A 156 0.79 -0.48 -7.86
C LEU A 156 1.36 -1.33 -6.73
N ARG A 157 2.68 -1.45 -6.66
CA ARG A 157 3.35 -2.18 -5.60
C ARG A 157 3.15 -1.53 -4.23
N ALA A 158 3.15 -0.20 -4.16
CA ALA A 158 2.82 0.55 -2.94
C ALA A 158 1.39 0.27 -2.44
N VAL A 159 0.40 0.17 -3.35
CA VAL A 159 -0.98 -0.21 -3.00
C VAL A 159 -1.02 -1.62 -2.40
N ILE A 160 -0.37 -2.59 -3.05
CA ILE A 160 -0.32 -3.97 -2.58
C ILE A 160 0.29 -4.04 -1.18
N ALA A 161 1.45 -3.40 -1.02
CA ALA A 161 2.15 -3.31 0.26
C ALA A 161 1.28 -2.68 1.35
N ALA A 162 0.60 -1.57 1.05
CA ALA A 162 -0.27 -0.89 2.00
C ALA A 162 -1.44 -1.77 2.48
N LEU A 163 -2.05 -2.54 1.58
CA LEU A 163 -3.19 -3.42 1.91
C LEU A 163 -2.76 -4.71 2.63
N GLU A 164 -1.55 -5.20 2.35
CA GLU A 164 -0.94 -6.34 3.04
C GLU A 164 -0.31 -5.98 4.37
N PHE A 165 0.07 -4.71 4.58
CA PHE A 165 0.68 -4.25 5.80
C PHE A 165 -0.28 -4.43 6.98
N ARG A 166 0.01 -5.46 7.79
CA ARG A 166 -0.93 -6.05 8.77
C ARG A 166 -1.25 -5.19 9.99
N ALA A 167 -0.72 -3.96 10.09
CA ALA A 167 -1.01 -3.08 11.22
C ALA A 167 -2.47 -2.61 11.31
N GLY A 168 -3.31 -2.87 10.30
CA GLY A 168 -4.75 -2.58 10.32
C GLY A 168 -5.66 -3.81 10.28
N HIS A 169 -5.11 -5.01 10.05
CA HIS A 169 -5.89 -6.24 10.00
C HIS A 169 -6.32 -6.62 11.41
N GLY A 170 -7.63 -6.61 11.67
CA GLY A 170 -8.20 -6.85 13.00
C GLY A 170 -8.67 -5.59 13.73
N GLU A 171 -8.39 -4.39 13.22
CA GLU A 171 -8.92 -3.13 13.78
C GLU A 171 -10.42 -2.91 13.46
N GLY A 172 -11.05 -3.79 12.67
CA GLY A 172 -12.50 -3.77 12.42
C GLY A 172 -12.99 -2.62 11.53
N TRP A 173 -12.14 -2.14 10.62
CA TRP A 173 -12.52 -1.12 9.64
C TRP A 173 -13.44 -1.70 8.55
N ARG A 174 -14.53 -0.99 8.26
CA ARG A 174 -15.49 -1.37 7.20
C ARG A 174 -14.93 -1.04 5.82
N ARG A 175 -14.11 0.00 5.70
CA ARG A 175 -13.55 0.44 4.42
C ARG A 175 -12.14 1.02 4.58
N ILE A 176 -11.26 0.64 3.67
CA ILE A 176 -9.94 1.25 3.46
C ILE A 176 -10.02 2.09 2.18
N VAL A 177 -9.73 3.37 2.30
CA VAL A 177 -9.66 4.31 1.17
C VAL A 177 -8.20 4.53 0.81
N ILE A 178 -7.82 4.12 -0.39
CA ILE A 178 -6.48 4.30 -0.95
C ILE A 178 -6.45 5.60 -1.75
N ALA A 179 -5.72 6.61 -1.28
CA ALA A 179 -5.52 7.85 -2.01
C ALA A 179 -4.21 7.83 -2.82
N THR A 180 -4.30 8.17 -4.10
CA THR A 180 -3.16 8.32 -5.00
C THR A 180 -3.50 9.29 -6.12
N ASP A 181 -2.49 9.89 -6.75
CA ASP A 181 -2.65 10.83 -7.87
C ASP A 181 -2.51 10.15 -9.26
N LEU A 182 -2.43 8.81 -9.30
CA LEU A 182 -2.22 8.07 -10.54
C LEU A 182 -3.50 7.42 -11.04
N GLU A 183 -4.06 8.00 -12.10
CA GLU A 183 -5.25 7.48 -12.82
C GLU A 183 -5.09 6.02 -13.22
N TYR A 184 -3.89 5.61 -13.65
CA TYR A 184 -3.63 4.22 -14.04
C TYR A 184 -3.96 3.22 -12.91
N VAL A 185 -3.70 3.59 -11.67
CA VAL A 185 -4.01 2.76 -10.49
C VAL A 185 -5.50 2.81 -10.19
N VAL A 186 -6.08 4.02 -10.12
CA VAL A 186 -7.48 4.20 -9.72
C VAL A 186 -8.42 3.58 -10.75
N LEU A 187 -8.33 3.99 -12.02
CA LEU A 187 -9.15 3.45 -13.11
C LEU A 187 -8.83 1.98 -13.40
N GLY A 188 -7.58 1.58 -13.19
CA GLY A 188 -7.19 0.19 -13.29
C GLY A 188 -7.95 -0.71 -12.31
N ALA A 189 -8.01 -0.32 -11.04
CA ALA A 189 -8.67 -1.07 -9.98
C ALA A 189 -10.21 -1.01 -10.07
N THR A 190 -10.78 0.13 -10.47
CA THR A 190 -12.24 0.35 -10.44
C THR A 190 -12.94 0.03 -11.77
N GLU A 191 -12.26 0.18 -12.91
CA GLU A 191 -12.89 0.02 -14.23
C GLU A 191 -12.24 -1.02 -15.13
N TRP A 192 -10.91 -1.04 -15.23
CA TRP A 192 -10.23 -1.78 -16.28
C TRP A 192 -9.99 -3.23 -15.93
N LEU A 193 -9.69 -3.55 -14.67
CA LEU A 193 -9.42 -4.91 -14.22
C LEU A 193 -10.53 -5.91 -14.61
N PRO A 194 -11.84 -5.65 -14.36
CA PRO A 194 -12.90 -6.53 -14.85
C PRO A 194 -12.93 -6.68 -16.37
N ARG A 195 -12.57 -5.63 -17.12
CA ARG A 195 -12.51 -5.65 -18.59
C ARG A 195 -11.32 -6.46 -19.09
N TRP A 196 -10.14 -6.30 -18.48
CA TRP A 196 -8.93 -7.07 -18.80
C TRP A 196 -9.15 -8.56 -18.58
N VAL A 197 -9.73 -8.95 -17.44
CA VAL A 197 -10.05 -10.35 -17.14
C VAL A 197 -11.02 -10.93 -18.16
N ARG A 198 -12.11 -10.19 -18.48
CA ARG A 198 -13.07 -10.60 -19.52
C ARG A 198 -12.43 -10.78 -20.91
N ARG A 199 -11.40 -9.98 -21.21
CA ARG A 199 -10.64 -9.99 -22.48
C ARG A 199 -9.39 -10.88 -22.46
N ARG A 200 -9.23 -11.74 -21.46
CA ARG A 200 -8.05 -12.61 -21.29
C ARG A 200 -6.72 -11.84 -21.26
N TRP A 201 -6.71 -10.72 -20.53
CA TRP A 201 -5.54 -9.85 -20.37
C TRP A 201 -4.98 -9.29 -21.69
N LYS A 202 -5.90 -8.99 -22.62
CA LYS A 202 -5.61 -8.31 -23.88
C LYS A 202 -6.12 -6.88 -23.82
N THR A 203 -5.31 -5.96 -24.34
CA THR A 203 -5.68 -4.54 -24.49
C THR A 203 -6.79 -4.38 -25.55
N ALA A 204 -7.47 -3.23 -25.54
CA ALA A 204 -8.59 -2.95 -26.44
C ALA A 204 -8.19 -2.73 -27.90
N ALA A 205 -6.94 -2.29 -28.13
CA ALA A 205 -6.43 -1.98 -29.45
C ALA A 205 -6.34 -3.27 -30.28
N ARG A 206 -7.31 -3.49 -31.18
CA ARG A 206 -7.34 -4.66 -32.09
C ARG A 206 -6.05 -4.81 -32.89
N GLN A 207 -5.38 -3.71 -33.25
CA GLN A 207 -4.10 -3.69 -33.96
C GLN A 207 -2.90 -4.09 -33.09
N SER A 208 -2.96 -3.94 -31.77
CA SER A 208 -1.83 -4.23 -30.88
C SER A 208 -2.18 -5.43 -30.00
N ARG A 209 -1.57 -6.59 -30.27
CA ARG A 209 -1.61 -7.76 -29.35
C ARG A 209 -0.80 -7.52 -28.06
N LYS A 210 -0.58 -6.27 -27.64
CA LYS A 210 0.18 -5.98 -26.43
C LYS A 210 -0.56 -6.53 -25.21
N ALA A 211 0.19 -7.29 -24.40
CA ALA A 211 -0.23 -7.75 -23.10
C ALA A 211 -0.55 -6.54 -22.20
N VAL A 212 -1.48 -6.73 -21.27
CA VAL A 212 -1.73 -5.75 -20.22
C VAL A 212 -0.46 -5.58 -19.38
N ALA A 213 0.03 -4.35 -19.27
CA ALA A 213 1.19 -4.04 -18.43
C ALA A 213 0.88 -4.30 -16.94
N ASN A 214 1.89 -4.76 -16.20
CA ASN A 214 1.83 -5.04 -14.75
C ASN A 214 0.72 -6.04 -14.35
N ARG A 215 0.41 -6.99 -15.25
CA ARG A 215 -0.62 -8.01 -15.00
C ARG A 215 -0.39 -8.79 -13.71
N ASP A 216 0.87 -9.10 -13.40
CA ASP A 216 1.30 -9.79 -12.20
C ASP A 216 0.81 -9.07 -10.94
N LEU A 217 1.04 -7.76 -10.83
CA LEU A 217 0.57 -6.94 -9.70
C LEU A 217 -0.95 -6.79 -9.69
N TRP A 218 -1.60 -6.71 -10.86
CA TRP A 218 -3.06 -6.63 -10.93
C TRP A 218 -3.76 -7.91 -10.47
N GLU A 219 -3.19 -9.09 -10.80
CA GLU A 219 -3.71 -10.37 -10.31
C GLU A 219 -3.56 -10.49 -8.78
N GLU A 220 -2.45 -10.01 -8.22
CA GLU A 220 -2.20 -9.99 -6.78
C GLU A 220 -3.13 -9.02 -6.04
N LEU A 221 -3.22 -7.77 -6.50
CA LEU A 221 -4.11 -6.76 -5.92
C LEU A 221 -5.57 -7.22 -5.91
N ASN A 222 -6.03 -7.88 -6.98
CA ASN A 222 -7.37 -8.45 -7.03
C ASN A 222 -7.58 -9.48 -5.91
N GLY A 223 -6.62 -10.37 -5.69
CA GLY A 223 -6.69 -11.38 -4.63
C GLY A 223 -6.82 -10.74 -3.25
N ILE A 224 -6.04 -9.69 -2.98
CA ILE A 224 -6.08 -8.95 -1.71
C ILE A 224 -7.44 -8.27 -1.51
N ILE A 225 -7.98 -7.60 -2.54
CA ILE A 225 -9.30 -6.95 -2.47
C ILE A 225 -10.42 -7.96 -2.18
N GLU A 226 -10.42 -9.11 -2.86
CA GLU A 226 -11.42 -10.18 -2.63
C GLU A 226 -11.30 -10.74 -1.20
N ASN A 227 -10.08 -10.95 -0.70
CA ASN A 227 -9.85 -11.46 0.65
C ASN A 227 -10.32 -10.46 1.72
N LEU A 228 -9.97 -9.18 1.59
CA LEU A 228 -10.45 -8.12 2.49
C LEU A 228 -11.98 -8.04 2.49
N ARG A 229 -12.58 -8.10 1.30
CA ARG A 229 -14.05 -8.07 1.16
C ARG A 229 -14.72 -9.28 1.81
N ALA A 230 -14.16 -10.47 1.65
CA ALA A 230 -14.65 -11.68 2.31
C ALA A 230 -14.57 -11.55 3.84
N GLY A 231 -13.57 -10.83 4.35
CA GLY A 231 -13.45 -10.44 5.76
C GLY A 231 -14.33 -9.26 6.20
N GLY A 232 -15.15 -8.69 5.32
CA GLY A 232 -16.05 -7.58 5.63
C GLY A 232 -15.45 -6.17 5.46
N THR A 233 -14.25 -6.05 4.89
CA THR A 233 -13.58 -4.77 4.63
C THR A 233 -13.59 -4.44 3.14
N GLU A 234 -14.21 -3.32 2.78
CA GLU A 234 -14.20 -2.79 1.42
C GLU A 234 -12.90 -2.03 1.11
N VAL A 235 -12.47 -2.05 -0.15
CA VAL A 235 -11.37 -1.20 -0.65
C VAL A 235 -11.95 -0.20 -1.66
N SER A 236 -11.71 1.09 -1.41
CA SER A 236 -12.03 2.16 -2.34
C SER A 236 -10.79 2.93 -2.76
N PHE A 237 -10.80 3.50 -3.96
CA PHE A 237 -9.72 4.34 -4.46
C PHE A 237 -10.17 5.79 -4.61
N TRP A 238 -9.39 6.73 -4.09
CA TRP A 238 -9.57 8.16 -4.26
C TRP A 238 -8.51 8.70 -5.21
N LEU A 239 -8.93 9.16 -6.39
CA LEU A 239 -8.07 9.87 -7.31
C LEU A 239 -7.86 11.31 -6.83
N ILE A 240 -6.62 11.65 -6.50
CA ILE A 240 -6.22 13.02 -6.21
C ILE A 240 -5.74 13.66 -7.52
N SER A 241 -6.59 14.47 -8.13
CA SER A 241 -6.28 15.14 -9.39
C SER A 241 -4.99 15.96 -9.30
N SER A 242 -4.17 15.87 -10.35
CA SER A 242 -2.95 16.67 -10.42
C SER A 242 -3.28 18.16 -10.51
N GLY A 243 -2.59 18.97 -9.70
CA GLY A 243 -2.81 20.42 -9.64
C GLY A 243 -4.05 20.85 -8.84
N SER A 244 -4.81 19.94 -8.24
CA SER A 244 -5.94 20.31 -7.39
C SER A 244 -5.51 20.97 -6.08
N ALA A 245 -6.38 21.79 -5.49
CA ALA A 245 -6.17 22.36 -4.16
C ALA A 245 -5.98 21.27 -3.10
N ALA A 246 -6.77 20.18 -3.19
CA ALA A 246 -6.64 19.00 -2.35
C ALA A 246 -5.23 18.39 -2.39
N LYS A 247 -4.55 18.43 -3.54
CA LYS A 247 -3.17 17.94 -3.69
C LYS A 247 -2.14 18.93 -3.17
N LEU A 248 -2.28 20.20 -3.54
CA LEU A 248 -1.31 21.25 -3.20
C LEU A 248 -1.26 21.54 -1.70
N GLY A 249 -2.42 21.51 -1.04
CA GLY A 249 -2.54 21.74 0.39
C GLY A 249 -2.32 20.50 1.27
N SER A 250 -1.94 19.35 0.71
CA SER A 250 -1.81 18.11 1.48
C SER A 250 -0.37 17.78 1.85
N ASN A 251 -0.07 17.87 3.15
CA ASN A 251 1.22 17.44 3.70
C ASN A 251 1.36 15.92 3.60
N LEU A 252 0.28 15.17 3.79
CA LEU A 252 0.30 13.69 3.68
C LEU A 252 0.76 13.22 2.31
N ILE A 253 0.26 13.85 1.24
CA ILE A 253 0.66 13.52 -0.12
C ILE A 253 2.14 13.89 -0.35
N GLN A 254 2.56 15.07 0.09
CA GLN A 254 3.94 15.52 -0.06
C GLN A 254 4.94 14.61 0.65
N GLU A 255 4.67 14.24 1.90
CA GLU A 255 5.49 13.33 2.70
C GLU A 255 5.58 11.94 2.06
N THR A 256 4.43 11.39 1.65
CA THR A 256 4.39 10.07 1.01
C THR A 256 5.20 10.08 -0.30
N LYS A 257 5.06 11.14 -1.10
CA LYS A 257 5.83 11.33 -2.34
C LYS A 257 7.33 11.46 -2.10
N HIS A 258 7.73 12.19 -1.08
CA HIS A 258 9.13 12.32 -0.67
C HIS A 258 9.70 10.95 -0.30
N ALA A 259 9.00 10.20 0.56
CA ALA A 259 9.42 8.88 1.01
C ALA A 259 9.56 7.88 -0.16
N ALA A 260 8.66 7.91 -1.16
CA ALA A 260 8.79 7.07 -2.35
C ALA A 260 10.05 7.43 -3.16
N ARG A 261 10.38 8.72 -3.26
CA ARG A 261 11.56 9.18 -3.99
C ARG A 261 12.85 8.85 -3.26
N GLU A 262 12.89 8.98 -1.94
CA GLU A 262 14.02 8.55 -1.11
C GLU A 262 14.23 7.04 -1.22
N ALA A 263 13.17 6.26 -1.10
CA ALA A 263 13.22 4.81 -1.26
C ALA A 263 13.74 4.38 -2.64
N ALA A 264 13.46 5.17 -3.68
CA ALA A 264 13.98 4.93 -5.02
C ALA A 264 15.49 5.20 -5.14
N ALA A 265 16.06 6.05 -4.28
CA ALA A 265 17.48 6.37 -4.27
C ALA A 265 18.33 5.43 -3.38
N LEU A 266 17.69 4.59 -2.55
CA LEU A 266 18.40 3.64 -1.68
C LEU A 266 18.92 2.42 -2.46
N HIS A 267 20.23 2.20 -2.45
CA HIS A 267 20.95 1.19 -3.24
C HIS A 267 21.15 -0.16 -2.52
N GLY A 268 20.08 -0.88 -2.15
CA GLY A 268 20.22 -2.22 -1.58
C GLY A 268 19.08 -3.18 -1.93
N ASP A 269 19.39 -4.32 -2.57
CA ASP A 269 18.43 -5.39 -2.90
C ASP A 269 17.86 -6.08 -1.65
N SER A 270 18.63 -6.13 -0.56
CA SER A 270 18.27 -6.85 0.68
C SER A 270 16.94 -6.36 1.29
N VAL A 271 16.68 -5.04 1.22
CA VAL A 271 15.53 -4.40 1.87
C VAL A 271 14.22 -4.77 1.20
N ALA A 272 14.18 -4.78 -0.14
CA ALA A 272 12.99 -5.10 -0.91
C ALA A 272 12.60 -6.59 -0.74
N VAL A 273 13.60 -7.48 -0.72
CA VAL A 273 13.40 -8.92 -0.51
C VAL A 273 12.90 -9.20 0.92
N GLU A 274 13.48 -8.54 1.92
CA GLU A 274 13.09 -8.71 3.33
C GLU A 274 11.68 -8.19 3.60
N PHE A 275 11.31 -7.02 3.03
CA PHE A 275 9.94 -6.49 3.10
C PHE A 275 8.93 -7.44 2.43
N THR A 276 9.25 -7.94 1.24
CA THR A 276 8.41 -8.87 0.48
C THR A 276 8.18 -10.16 1.28
N ARG A 277 9.24 -10.73 1.88
CA ARG A 277 9.16 -11.90 2.76
C ARG A 277 8.31 -11.66 4.01
N LEU A 278 8.45 -10.50 4.65
CA LEU A 278 7.71 -10.13 5.89
C LEU A 278 6.24 -9.81 5.64
N CYS A 279 5.89 -9.28 4.46
CA CYS A 279 4.51 -9.17 4.01
C CYS A 279 3.88 -10.53 3.65
N GLY A 280 4.66 -11.62 3.63
CA GLY A 280 4.20 -12.95 3.23
C GLY A 280 4.15 -13.16 1.71
N ILE A 281 4.80 -12.28 0.94
CA ILE A 281 4.96 -12.42 -0.50
C ILE A 281 6.18 -13.32 -0.71
N MET A 282 5.97 -14.54 -1.22
CA MET A 282 7.08 -15.41 -1.62
C MET A 282 7.65 -14.93 -2.96
N VAL A 283 8.97 -14.69 -2.99
CA VAL A 283 9.80 -14.45 -4.19
C VAL A 283 10.00 -15.75 -4.96
#